data_AF-A0A2M8SWC2-F1
#
_entry.id   AF-A0A2M8SWC2-F1
#
_cell.length_a   1.000
_cell.length_b   1.000
_cell.length_c   1.000
_cell.angle_alpha   90.00
_cell.angle_beta   90.00
_cell.angle_gamma   90.00
#
_symmetry.space_group_name_H-M   'P 1'
#
loop_
_entity.id
_entity.type
_entity.pdbx_description
1 polymer ?
#
loop_
_entity_poly.entity_id
_entity_poly.type
_entity_poly.pdbx_seq_one_letter_code
_entity_poly.pdbx_strand_id
1 'polypeptide(L)' 'MNSYKQICPYCGCVEEECYANWDSDSDGTVTCSKCNKDYYSMPQYRFEGWQVEKICEECGEKESECYCEGEAE' A
#
# COMPACT_ATOMS: atom_id res chain seq x y z
N MET A 1 18.00 1.67 1.62
CA MET A 1 17.07 2.82 1.51
C MET A 1 16.04 2.43 0.48
N ASN A 2 14.91 1.86 0.91
CA ASN A 2 13.86 1.44 -0.01
C ASN A 2 13.15 2.70 -0.47
N SER A 3 13.45 3.14 -1.69
CA SER A 3 12.77 4.28 -2.28
C SER A 3 11.37 3.83 -2.70
N TYR A 4 10.33 4.36 -2.04
CA TYR A 4 8.92 4.17 -2.42
C TYR A 4 8.56 4.80 -3.77
N LYS A 5 9.54 5.44 -4.42
CA LYS A 5 9.36 6.16 -5.68
C LYS A 5 9.54 5.20 -6.85
N GLN A 6 8.57 5.22 -7.76
CA GLN A 6 8.70 4.57 -9.05
C GLN A 6 9.64 5.40 -9.93
N ILE A 7 10.73 4.80 -10.39
CA ILE A 7 11.75 5.47 -11.20
C ILE A 7 11.81 4.80 -12.57
N CYS A 8 11.59 5.56 -13.63
CA CYS A 8 11.72 5.06 -15.00
C CYS A 8 13.17 4.58 -15.24
N PRO A 9 13.39 3.32 -15.65
CA PRO A 9 14.73 2.78 -15.84
C PRO A 9 15.45 3.36 -17.06
N TYR A 10 14.73 4.02 -17.98
CA TYR A 10 15.30 4.55 -19.22
C TYR A 10 15.79 5.99 -19.10
N CYS A 11 15.10 6.83 -18.33
CA CYS A 11 15.40 8.26 -18.26
C CYS A 11 15.61 8.78 -16.84
N GLY A 12 15.44 7.92 -15.82
CA GLY A 12 15.65 8.25 -14.42
C GLY A 12 14.62 9.23 -13.85
N CYS A 13 13.52 9.52 -14.57
CA CYS A 13 12.46 10.33 -13.99
C CYS A 13 11.75 9.55 -12.88
N VAL A 14 11.48 10.25 -11.79
CA VAL A 14 10.58 9.79 -10.75
C VAL A 14 9.17 10.07 -11.26
N GLU A 15 8.32 9.05 -11.34
CA GLU A 15 6.89 9.29 -11.56
C GLU A 15 6.30 9.90 -10.28
N GLU A 16 5.40 10.87 -10.43
CA GLU A 16 4.65 11.41 -9.27
C GLU A 16 3.76 10.31 -8.66
N GLU A 17 3.41 10.45 -7.38
CA GLU A 17 2.66 9.40 -6.66
C GLU A 17 1.32 9.03 -7.33
N CYS A 18 0.67 9.99 -8.00
CA CYS A 18 -0.57 9.78 -8.74
C CYS A 18 -0.39 9.01 -10.08
N TYR A 19 0.85 8.90 -10.58
CA TYR A 19 1.20 8.17 -11.79
C TYR A 19 1.99 6.88 -11.51
N ALA A 20 2.35 6.63 -10.25
CA ALA A 20 3.01 5.40 -9.82
C ALA A 20 2.02 4.22 -9.81
N ASN A 21 2.47 3.05 -10.24
CA ASN A 21 1.65 1.84 -10.24
C ASN A 21 1.66 1.20 -8.85
N TRP A 22 0.67 1.58 -8.03
CA TRP A 22 0.44 1.01 -6.70
C TRP A 22 -0.55 -0.17 -6.69
N ASP A 23 -1.21 -0.40 -7.82
CA ASP A 23 -2.21 -1.45 -7.94
C ASP A 23 -1.52 -2.81 -8.09
N SER A 24 -1.69 -3.68 -7.10
CA SER A 24 -1.17 -5.05 -7.13
C SER A 24 -1.88 -5.95 -8.15
N ASP A 25 -3.07 -5.56 -8.59
CA ASP A 25 -3.88 -6.29 -9.57
C ASP A 25 -3.64 -5.80 -11.02
N SER A 26 -2.79 -4.78 -11.20
CA SER A 26 -2.32 -4.32 -12.51
C SER A 26 -1.51 -5.39 -13.26
N ASP A 27 -1.44 -5.29 -14.59
CA ASP A 27 -0.53 -6.14 -15.39
C ASP A 27 0.95 -5.72 -15.26
N GLY A 28 1.21 -4.62 -14.55
CA GLY A 28 2.53 -4.08 -14.26
C GLY A 28 3.13 -3.23 -15.38
N THR A 29 2.42 -3.04 -16.50
CA THR A 29 2.89 -2.23 -17.63
C THR A 29 2.65 -0.75 -17.35
N VAL A 30 3.71 0.05 -17.36
CA VAL A 30 3.64 1.49 -17.17
C VAL A 30 4.33 2.22 -18.32
N THR A 31 3.65 3.20 -18.90
CA THR A 31 4.26 4.13 -19.86
C THR A 31 4.85 5.33 -19.11
N CYS A 32 6.15 5.56 -19.27
CA CYS A 32 6.83 6.71 -18.66
C CYS A 32 6.27 8.04 -19.18
N SER A 33 5.86 8.92 -18.28
CA SER A 33 5.30 10.25 -18.61
C SER A 33 6.29 11.19 -19.33
N LYS A 34 7.61 10.98 -19.16
CA LYS A 34 8.66 11.83 -19.72
C LYS A 34 9.22 11.32 -21.04
N CYS A 35 9.57 10.04 -21.11
CA CYS A 35 10.25 9.47 -22.28
C CYS A 35 9.37 8.58 -23.14
N ASN A 36 8.10 8.36 -22.76
CA ASN A 36 7.10 7.57 -23.47
C ASN A 36 7.53 6.13 -23.76
N LYS A 37 8.47 5.58 -22.96
CA LYS A 37 8.85 4.18 -23.03
C LYS A 37 8.10 3.38 -21.99
N ASP A 38 7.66 2.20 -22.39
CA ASP A 38 7.02 1.26 -21.49
C ASP A 38 8.04 0.48 -20.68
N TYR A 39 7.77 0.35 -19.38
CA TYR A 39 8.55 -0.46 -18.46
C TYR A 39 7.63 -1.21 -17.50
N TYR A 40 8.17 -2.27 -16.93
CA TYR A 40 7.47 -3.04 -15.92
C TYR A 40 7.72 -2.45 -14.53
N SER A 41 6.65 -2.23 -13.78
CA SER A 41 6.70 -1.79 -12.38
C SER A 41 5.54 -2.42 -11.62
N MET A 42 5.87 -3.17 -10.56
CA MET A 42 4.90 -3.70 -9.60
C MET A 42 5.35 -3.36 -8.18
N PRO A 43 4.43 -2.99 -7.29
CA PRO A 43 4.75 -2.76 -5.90
C PRO A 43 5.25 -4.07 -5.27
N GLN A 44 6.29 -3.95 -4.42
CA GLN A 44 6.82 -5.09 -3.68
C GLN A 44 6.32 -5.04 -2.25
N TYR A 45 5.48 -5.99 -1.88
CA TYR A 45 5.01 -6.16 -0.51
C TYR A 45 5.78 -7.26 0.19
N ARG A 46 6.02 -7.04 1.49
CA ARG A 46 6.56 -8.06 2.37
C ARG A 46 5.47 -8.46 3.35
N PHE A 47 5.21 -9.76 3.44
CA PHE A 47 4.35 -10.30 4.48
C PHE A 47 5.10 -10.23 5.82
N GLU A 48 4.61 -9.41 6.74
CA GLU A 48 5.21 -9.21 8.07
C GLU A 48 4.53 -10.05 9.17
N GLY A 49 3.40 -10.71 8.88
CA GLY A 49 2.65 -11.54 9.83
C GLY A 49 1.18 -11.16 9.91
N TRP A 50 0.48 -11.69 10.92
CA TRP A 50 -0.92 -11.39 11.20
C TRP A 50 -1.02 -10.44 12.38
N GLN A 51 -1.73 -9.32 12.21
CA GLN A 51 -2.24 -8.55 13.34
C GLN A 51 -3.55 -9.21 13.79
N VAL A 52 -3.51 -9.90 14.94
CA VAL A 52 -4.65 -10.62 15.49
C VAL A 52 -5.17 -9.85 16.70
N GLU A 53 -6.44 -9.48 16.67
CA GLU A 53 -7.14 -8.82 17.78
C GLU A 53 -8.57 -9.34 17.88
N LYS A 54 -9.19 -9.19 19.07
CA LYS A 54 -10.59 -9.55 19.24
C LYS A 54 -11.48 -8.48 18.61
N ILE A 55 -12.72 -8.87 18.34
CA ILE A 55 -13.80 -7.96 18.01
C ILE A 55 -14.65 -7.78 19.27
N CYS A 56 -15.00 -6.54 19.60
CA CYS A 56 -15.96 -6.25 20.66
C CYS A 56 -17.31 -6.86 20.29
N GLU A 57 -17.88 -7.69 21.17
CA GLU A 57 -19.17 -8.35 20.90
C GLU A 57 -20.36 -7.38 20.94
N GLU A 58 -20.19 -6.19 21.51
CA GLU A 58 -21.25 -5.19 21.63
C GLU A 58 -21.31 -4.24 20.43
N CYS A 59 -20.19 -3.60 20.10
CA CYS A 59 -20.14 -2.61 19.01
C CYS A 59 -19.66 -3.19 17.68
N GLY A 60 -19.07 -4.40 17.68
CA GLY A 60 -18.53 -5.02 16.47
C GLY A 60 -17.22 -4.40 15.98
N GLU A 61 -16.67 -3.43 16.71
CA GLU A 61 -15.38 -2.81 16.39
C GLU A 61 -14.22 -3.68 16.86
N LYS A 62 -13.05 -3.48 16.26
CA LYS A 62 -11.81 -4.09 16.75
C LYS A 62 -11.55 -3.64 18.18
N GLU A 63 -10.97 -4.51 19.01
CA GLU A 63 -10.71 -4.20 20.42
C GLU A 63 -9.85 -2.93 20.59
N SER A 64 -8.90 -2.67 19.68
CA SER A 64 -8.10 -1.43 19.67
C SER A 64 -8.88 -0.15 19.33
N GLU A 65 -10.04 -0.29 18.71
CA GLU A 65 -10.94 0.80 18.30
C GLU A 65 -12.24 0.79 19.12
N CYS A 66 -12.33 -0.08 20.14
CA CYS A 66 -13.48 -0.20 21.01
C CYS A 66 -13.45 0.90 22.07
N TYR A 67 -14.56 1.63 22.17
CA TYR A 67 -14.81 2.63 23.21
C TYR A 67 -16.01 2.30 24.08
N CYS A 68 -16.46 1.03 24.08
CA CYS A 68 -17.38 0.56 25.11
C CYS A 68 -16.66 0.73 26.45
N GLU A 69 -17.06 1.72 27.24
CA GLU A 69 -16.50 1.95 28.57
C GLU A 69 -16.65 0.65 29.35
N GLY A 70 -15.53 0.03 29.72
CA GLY A 70 -15.56 -1.09 30.63
C GLY A 70 -16.13 -0.59 31.95
N GLU A 71 -17.35 -0.98 32.27
CA GLU A 71 -17.81 -0.98 33.66
C GLU A 71 -16.90 -1.96 34.40
N ALA A 72 -15.78 -1.44 34.89
CA ALA A 72 -14.88 -2.16 35.77
C ALA A 72 -15.63 -2.39 37.08
N GLU A 73 -16.13 -3.60 37.28
CA GLU A 73 -16.61 -4.10 38.57
C GLU A 73 -15.47 -4.25 39.59
#